data_AF-A0A1J6HJY5-F1
#
_entry.id   AF-A0A1J6HJY5-F1
#
_cell.length_a   1.000
_cell.length_b   1.000
_cell.length_c   1.000
_cell.angle_alpha   90.00
_cell.angle_beta   90.00
_cell.angle_gamma   90.00
#
_symmetry.space_group_name_H-M   'P 1'
#
loop_
_entity.id
_entity.type
_entity.pdbx_description
1 polymer ?
#
loop_
_entity_poly.entity_id
_entity_poly.type
_entity_poly.pdbx_seq_one_letter_code
_entity_poly.pdbx_strand_id
1 'polypeptide(L)'
;MVDSLFEQLSSIETMIEAEQEIIALGDAAIPLLKTLFDGSARNEWGVSYRELGLPLRCGFEIIMRLGSRAKPLEPYIHVELPGSEAAARALRALRELTPPSVEALADALEGDFNVAREAAFALIACGQDRSPPVESVVERSREARELLETARRLPGQQFPSLSSL
;
A
#
# COMPACT_ATOMS: atom_id res chain seq x y z
N MET A 1 -10.36 -22.70 4.69
CA MET A 1 -10.90 -21.40 5.15
C MET A 1 -10.18 -20.25 4.49
N VAL A 2 -8.84 -20.18 4.56
CA VAL A 2 -8.03 -19.14 3.88
C VAL A 2 -8.34 -19.00 2.38
N ASP A 3 -8.39 -20.12 1.66
CA ASP A 3 -8.65 -20.11 0.20
C ASP A 3 -10.03 -19.56 -0.16
N SER A 4 -11.02 -19.71 0.73
CA SER A 4 -12.38 -19.19 0.51
C SER A 4 -12.43 -17.66 0.53
N LEU A 5 -11.60 -17.00 1.36
CA LEU A 5 -11.62 -15.54 1.47
C LEU A 5 -10.93 -14.90 0.27
N PHE A 6 -9.81 -15.46 -0.19
CA PHE A 6 -9.13 -14.93 -1.38
C PHE A 6 -9.89 -15.19 -2.68
N GLU A 7 -10.63 -16.30 -2.76
CA GLU A 7 -11.56 -16.52 -3.86
C GLU A 7 -12.66 -15.45 -3.86
N GLN A 8 -13.21 -15.10 -2.69
CA GLN A 8 -14.19 -14.02 -2.58
C GLN A 8 -13.62 -12.65 -2.93
N LEU A 9 -12.34 -12.37 -2.62
CA LEU A 9 -11.65 -11.16 -3.09
C LEU A 9 -11.48 -11.14 -4.62
N SER A 10 -11.56 -12.28 -5.29
CA SER A 10 -11.47 -12.36 -6.75
C SER A 10 -12.79 -12.02 -7.45
N SER A 11 -13.88 -11.85 -6.71
CA SER A 11 -15.21 -11.54 -7.23
C SER A 11 -15.69 -10.16 -6.79
N ILE A 12 -16.16 -9.36 -7.76
CA ILE A 12 -16.73 -8.03 -7.52
C ILE A 12 -17.95 -8.10 -6.58
N GLU A 13 -18.68 -9.22 -6.59
CA GLU A 13 -19.92 -9.40 -5.81
C GLU A 13 -19.65 -9.66 -4.32
N THR A 14 -18.46 -10.16 -3.96
CA THR A 14 -18.16 -10.62 -2.60
C THR A 14 -16.91 -10.00 -1.99
N MET A 15 -16.16 -9.21 -2.77
CA MET A 15 -14.87 -8.65 -2.33
C MET A 15 -15.02 -7.72 -1.11
N ILE A 16 -16.13 -6.98 -1.01
CA ILE A 16 -16.32 -6.01 0.09
C ILE A 16 -16.54 -6.74 1.41
N GLU A 17 -17.39 -7.77 1.42
CA GLU A 17 -17.66 -8.60 2.58
C GLU A 17 -16.39 -9.33 3.04
N ALA A 18 -15.62 -9.89 2.09
CA ALA A 18 -14.37 -10.55 2.38
C ALA A 18 -13.30 -9.59 2.92
N GLU A 19 -13.21 -8.36 2.38
CA GLU A 19 -12.34 -7.32 2.96
C GLU A 19 -12.72 -7.04 4.42
N GLN A 20 -14.01 -6.82 4.71
CA GLN A 20 -14.51 -6.55 6.05
C GLN A 20 -14.24 -7.69 7.02
N GLU A 21 -14.43 -8.95 6.58
CA GLU A 21 -14.14 -10.12 7.39
C GLU A 21 -12.65 -10.20 7.73
N ILE A 22 -11.77 -10.01 6.74
CA ILE A 22 -10.31 -10.01 6.99
C ILE A 22 -9.92 -8.86 7.93
N ILE A 23 -10.49 -7.66 7.77
CA ILE A 23 -10.21 -6.52 8.67
C ILE A 23 -10.64 -6.83 10.10
N ALA A 24 -11.80 -7.49 10.28
CA ALA A 24 -12.32 -7.86 11.59
C ALA A 24 -11.40 -8.84 12.34
N LEU A 25 -10.55 -9.59 11.64
CA LEU A 25 -9.54 -10.45 12.26
C LEU A 25 -8.41 -9.67 12.96
N GLY A 26 -8.23 -8.38 12.66
CA GLY A 26 -7.18 -7.55 13.26
C GLY A 26 -5.78 -8.14 13.03
N ASP A 27 -5.04 -8.43 14.10
CA ASP A 27 -3.67 -8.97 13.98
C ASP A 27 -3.64 -10.39 13.39
N ALA A 28 -4.73 -11.16 13.52
CA ALA A 28 -4.84 -12.47 12.90
C ALA A 28 -4.94 -12.39 11.36
N ALA A 29 -5.24 -11.22 10.79
CA ALA A 29 -5.19 -10.98 9.36
C ALA A 29 -3.76 -10.97 8.81
N ILE A 30 -2.75 -10.66 9.63
CA ILE A 30 -1.37 -10.49 9.16
C ILE A 30 -0.78 -11.76 8.53
N PRO A 31 -0.78 -12.93 9.21
CA PRO A 31 -0.29 -14.16 8.58
C PRO A 31 -1.10 -14.54 7.34
N LEU A 32 -2.41 -14.26 7.32
CA LEU A 32 -3.27 -14.48 6.15
C LEU A 32 -2.82 -13.62 4.97
N LEU A 33 -2.79 -12.29 5.14
CA LEU A 33 -2.37 -11.34 4.10
C LEU A 33 -0.93 -11.61 3.64
N LYS A 34 -0.05 -12.06 4.53
CA LYS A 34 1.30 -12.48 4.14
C LYS A 34 1.25 -13.56 3.06
N THR A 35 0.35 -14.56 3.17
CA THR A 35 0.24 -15.61 2.14
C THR A 35 -0.26 -15.11 0.79
N LEU A 36 -1.11 -14.07 0.79
CA LEU A 36 -1.49 -13.36 -0.44
C LEU A 36 -0.27 -12.65 -1.04
N PHE A 37 0.40 -11.84 -0.23
CA PHE A 37 1.49 -11.00 -0.69
C PHE A 37 2.77 -11.77 -1.04
N ASP A 38 3.07 -12.90 -0.39
CA ASP A 38 4.21 -13.74 -0.76
C ASP A 38 3.90 -14.72 -1.91
N GLY A 39 2.64 -14.75 -2.38
CA GLY A 39 2.18 -15.58 -3.49
C GLY A 39 2.07 -17.07 -3.17
N SER A 40 2.11 -17.43 -1.89
CA SER A 40 1.91 -18.81 -1.44
C SER A 40 0.44 -19.22 -1.47
N ALA A 41 -0.49 -18.29 -1.32
CA ALA A 41 -1.93 -18.53 -1.48
C ALA A 41 -2.30 -18.68 -2.96
N ARG A 42 -2.93 -19.81 -3.31
CA ARG A 42 -3.27 -20.19 -4.69
C ARG A 42 -4.71 -20.66 -4.80
N ASN A 43 -5.34 -20.39 -5.94
CA ASN A 43 -6.68 -20.91 -6.24
C ASN A 43 -6.64 -22.39 -6.65
N GLU A 44 -7.81 -22.96 -6.97
CA GLU A 44 -7.93 -24.38 -7.32
C GLU A 44 -7.15 -24.78 -8.58
N TRP A 45 -6.81 -23.82 -9.44
CA TRP A 45 -5.98 -24.02 -10.63
C TRP A 45 -4.48 -23.83 -10.36
N GLY A 46 -4.09 -23.56 -9.11
CA GLY A 46 -2.71 -23.33 -8.71
C GLY A 46 -2.17 -21.95 -9.07
N VAL A 47 -3.01 -21.01 -9.52
CA VAL A 47 -2.62 -19.63 -9.80
C VAL A 47 -2.53 -18.85 -8.50
N SER A 48 -1.46 -18.07 -8.32
CA SER A 48 -1.28 -17.24 -7.13
C SER A 48 -2.28 -16.10 -7.09
N TYR A 49 -2.94 -15.88 -5.95
CA TYR A 49 -3.83 -14.72 -5.80
C TYR A 49 -3.07 -13.38 -5.91
N ARG A 50 -1.75 -13.36 -5.69
CA ARG A 50 -0.89 -12.18 -5.96
C ARG A 50 -0.89 -11.79 -7.44
N GLU A 51 -0.98 -12.77 -8.33
CA GLU A 51 -0.98 -12.56 -9.78
C GLU A 51 -2.36 -12.12 -10.29
N LEU A 52 -3.37 -12.15 -9.42
CA LEU A 52 -4.72 -11.69 -9.72
C LEU A 52 -4.86 -10.22 -9.29
N GLY A 53 -5.21 -9.35 -10.24
CA GLY A 53 -5.23 -7.90 -10.01
C GLY A 53 -6.21 -7.46 -8.90
N LEU A 54 -7.38 -8.11 -8.78
CA LEU A 54 -8.39 -7.72 -7.80
C LEU A 54 -8.01 -8.11 -6.36
N PRO A 55 -7.63 -9.38 -6.05
CA PRO A 55 -7.18 -9.76 -4.71
C PRO A 55 -6.00 -8.93 -4.20
N LEU A 56 -4.99 -8.68 -5.05
CA LEU A 56 -3.84 -7.86 -4.65
C LEU A 56 -4.26 -6.43 -4.29
N ARG A 57 -5.16 -5.84 -5.10
CA ARG A 57 -5.72 -4.51 -4.81
C ARG A 57 -6.49 -4.49 -3.48
N CYS A 58 -7.37 -5.46 -3.26
CA CYS A 58 -8.08 -5.62 -1.98
C CYS A 58 -7.12 -5.78 -0.81
N GLY A 59 -6.01 -6.51 -0.99
CA GLY A 59 -4.95 -6.64 0.00
C GLY A 59 -4.38 -5.30 0.47
N PHE A 60 -4.14 -4.36 -0.45
CA PHE A 60 -3.69 -3.01 -0.09
C PHE A 60 -4.77 -2.20 0.65
N GLU A 61 -6.04 -2.31 0.23
CA GLU A 61 -7.17 -1.66 0.91
C GLU A 61 -7.33 -2.16 2.35
N ILE A 62 -7.15 -3.46 2.57
CA ILE A 62 -7.14 -4.06 3.91
C ILE A 62 -5.96 -3.52 4.73
N ILE A 63 -4.74 -3.47 4.18
CA ILE A 63 -3.57 -2.90 4.87
C ILE A 63 -3.84 -1.45 5.28
N MET A 64 -4.42 -0.63 4.40
CA MET A 64 -4.72 0.77 4.71
C MET A 64 -5.65 0.91 5.92
N ARG A 65 -6.60 -0.02 6.09
CA ARG A 65 -7.54 -0.03 7.21
C ARG A 65 -6.96 -0.64 8.48
N LEU A 66 -6.04 -1.61 8.36
CA LEU A 66 -5.27 -2.14 9.50
C LEU A 66 -4.22 -1.12 10.02
N GLY A 67 -3.75 -0.22 9.16
CA GLY A 67 -2.79 0.83 9.52
C GLY A 67 -1.46 0.27 10.01
N SER A 68 -0.94 0.80 11.12
CA SER A 68 0.35 0.37 11.69
C SER A 68 0.39 -1.09 12.13
N ARG A 69 -0.76 -1.74 12.36
CA ARG A 69 -0.83 -3.18 12.67
C ARG A 69 -0.29 -4.03 11.51
N ALA A 70 -0.41 -3.53 10.28
CA ALA A 70 0.10 -4.19 9.08
C ALA A 70 1.59 -3.98 8.80
N LYS A 71 2.34 -3.34 9.72
CA LYS A 71 3.78 -3.11 9.59
C LYS A 71 4.60 -4.35 9.20
N PRO A 72 4.32 -5.58 9.71
CA PRO A 72 5.06 -6.77 9.28
C PRO A 72 4.96 -7.10 7.79
N LEU A 73 3.98 -6.55 7.07
CA LEU A 73 3.78 -6.76 5.63
C LEU A 73 4.56 -5.78 4.76
N GLU A 74 5.19 -4.75 5.33
CA GLU A 74 5.92 -3.72 4.60
C GLU A 74 6.90 -4.23 3.53
N PRO A 75 7.71 -5.29 3.77
CA PRO A 75 8.64 -5.80 2.76
C PRO A 75 7.96 -6.26 1.47
N TYR A 76 6.68 -6.64 1.54
CA TYR A 76 5.91 -7.06 0.39
C TYR A 76 5.20 -5.91 -0.33
N ILE A 77 5.03 -4.77 0.34
CA ILE A 77 4.31 -3.62 -0.21
C ILE A 77 5.24 -2.78 -1.09
N HIS A 78 6.46 -2.50 -0.63
CA HIS A 78 7.35 -1.61 -1.37
C HIS A 78 7.78 -2.17 -2.72
N VAL A 79 7.81 -3.50 -2.89
CA VAL A 79 8.16 -4.13 -4.17
C VAL A 79 7.07 -3.93 -5.23
N GLU A 80 5.85 -3.56 -4.82
CA GLU A 80 4.71 -3.34 -5.71
C GLU A 80 4.56 -1.86 -6.13
N LEU A 81 5.38 -0.95 -5.58
CA LEU A 81 5.32 0.48 -5.86
C LEU A 81 5.39 0.85 -7.35
N PRO A 82 6.27 0.26 -8.18
CA PRO A 82 6.40 0.67 -9.58
C PRO A 82 5.09 0.56 -10.39
N GLY A 83 4.13 -0.25 -9.96
CA GLY A 83 2.87 -0.48 -10.66
C GLY A 83 1.61 -0.11 -9.87
N SER A 84 1.72 0.43 -8.66
CA SER A 84 0.57 0.52 -7.75
C SER A 84 0.55 1.79 -6.91
N GLU A 85 -0.36 2.71 -7.23
CA GLU A 85 -0.70 3.83 -6.33
C GLU A 85 -1.25 3.33 -4.97
N ALA A 86 -1.89 2.16 -4.96
CA ALA A 86 -2.42 1.55 -3.74
C ALA A 86 -1.29 1.08 -2.81
N ALA A 87 -0.15 0.63 -3.35
CA ALA A 87 1.02 0.30 -2.55
C ALA A 87 1.59 1.53 -1.84
N ALA A 88 1.67 2.68 -2.51
CA ALA A 88 2.11 3.94 -1.89
C ALA A 88 1.16 4.39 -0.76
N ARG A 89 -0.16 4.30 -0.97
CA ARG A 89 -1.15 4.60 0.07
C ARG A 89 -1.09 3.62 1.23
N ALA A 90 -0.85 2.34 0.96
CA ALA A 90 -0.66 1.32 2.00
C ALA A 90 0.59 1.61 2.84
N LEU A 91 1.73 1.94 2.22
CA LEU A 91 2.94 2.36 2.95
C LEU A 91 2.67 3.59 3.83
N ARG A 92 1.95 4.59 3.31
CA ARG A 92 1.53 5.76 4.10
C ARG A 92 0.74 5.37 5.36
N ALA A 93 -0.12 4.36 5.26
CA ALA A 93 -0.95 3.91 6.37
C ALA A 93 -0.14 3.24 7.50
N LEU A 94 1.06 2.75 7.21
CA LEU A 94 1.95 2.14 8.21
C LEU A 94 2.56 3.15 9.19
N ARG A 95 2.55 4.45 8.86
CA ARG A 95 3.07 5.61 9.63
C ARG A 95 4.58 5.68 9.80
N GLU A 96 5.23 4.54 9.99
CA GLU A 96 6.67 4.42 10.04
C GLU A 96 7.14 3.63 8.83
N LEU A 97 8.25 4.03 8.22
CA LEU A 97 8.82 3.38 7.05
C LEU A 97 10.24 2.90 7.35
N THR A 98 10.59 1.74 6.79
CA THR A 98 11.96 1.24 6.76
C THR A 98 12.74 1.92 5.63
N PRO A 99 14.09 1.96 5.71
CA PRO A 99 14.92 2.54 4.65
C PRO A 99 14.60 2.00 3.24
N PRO A 100 14.40 0.69 3.01
CA PRO A 100 14.03 0.17 1.68
C PRO A 100 12.72 0.75 1.14
N SER A 101 11.71 0.97 2.01
CA SER A 101 10.46 1.58 1.57
C SER A 101 10.62 3.07 1.27
N VAL A 102 11.49 3.77 1.99
CA VAL A 102 11.82 5.18 1.71
C VAL A 102 12.54 5.31 0.37
N GLU A 103 13.52 4.43 0.11
CA GLU A 103 14.22 4.37 -1.18
C GLU A 103 13.25 4.08 -2.33
N ALA A 104 12.40 3.06 -2.19
CA ALA A 104 11.43 2.73 -3.23
C ALA A 104 10.40 3.85 -3.48
N LEU A 105 9.97 4.57 -2.44
CA LEU A 105 9.11 5.76 -2.59
C LEU A 105 9.84 6.93 -3.25
N ALA A 106 11.13 7.12 -2.94
CA ALA A 106 11.94 8.16 -3.58
C ALA A 106 12.10 7.89 -5.07
N ASP A 107 12.42 6.65 -5.45
CA ASP A 107 12.49 6.23 -6.86
C ASP A 107 11.14 6.41 -7.57
N ALA A 108 10.03 6.13 -6.88
CA ALA A 108 8.69 6.31 -7.42
C ALA A 108 8.31 7.76 -7.72
N LEU A 109 9.00 8.77 -7.15
CA LEU A 109 8.77 10.19 -7.46
C LEU A 109 9.10 10.55 -8.91
N GLU A 110 9.95 9.76 -9.58
CA GLU A 110 10.32 9.95 -10.99
C GLU A 110 9.49 9.07 -11.94
N GLY A 111 8.55 8.30 -11.41
CA GLY A 111 7.71 7.35 -12.15
C GLY A 111 6.42 7.95 -12.72
N ASP A 112 5.40 7.09 -12.88
CA ASP A 112 4.06 7.52 -13.28
C ASP A 112 3.50 8.60 -12.33
N PHE A 113 2.84 9.60 -12.90
CA PHE A 113 2.35 10.76 -12.13
C PHE A 113 1.47 10.37 -10.93
N ASN A 114 0.59 9.38 -11.07
CA ASN A 114 -0.30 8.97 -9.98
C ASN A 114 0.48 8.31 -8.85
N VAL A 115 1.40 7.41 -9.20
CA VAL A 115 2.28 6.74 -8.23
C VAL A 115 3.19 7.75 -7.54
N ALA A 116 3.84 8.64 -8.32
CA ALA A 116 4.72 9.69 -7.81
C ALA A 116 4.00 10.63 -6.84
N ARG A 117 2.75 11.00 -7.15
CA ARG A 117 1.91 11.82 -6.27
C ARG A 117 1.61 11.12 -4.94
N GLU A 118 1.17 9.87 -4.97
CA GLU A 118 0.90 9.14 -3.72
C GLU A 118 2.18 8.85 -2.94
N ALA A 119 3.31 8.64 -3.62
CA ALA A 119 4.62 8.47 -2.99
C ALA A 119 5.05 9.74 -2.24
N ALA A 120 4.89 10.92 -2.85
CA ALA A 120 5.14 12.19 -2.19
C ALA A 120 4.29 12.36 -0.92
N PHE A 121 2.99 12.02 -0.98
CA PHE A 121 2.13 12.04 0.19
C PHE A 121 2.56 11.04 1.28
N ALA A 122 3.00 9.85 0.89
CA ALA A 122 3.50 8.84 1.83
C ALA A 122 4.75 9.33 2.57
N LEU A 123 5.73 9.88 1.83
CA LEU A 123 6.97 10.41 2.38
C LEU A 123 6.71 11.54 3.38
N ILE A 124 5.86 12.51 3.04
CA ILE A 124 5.53 13.63 3.94
C ILE A 124 4.77 13.16 5.18
N ALA A 125 3.76 12.30 4.99
CA ALA A 125 2.95 11.81 6.10
C ALA A 125 3.77 10.96 7.11
N CYS A 126 4.87 10.34 6.65
CA CYS A 126 5.78 9.56 7.49
C CYS A 126 7.03 10.34 7.92
N GLY A 127 7.13 11.64 7.59
CA GLY A 127 8.27 12.50 7.95
C GLY A 127 9.59 12.14 7.26
N GLN A 128 9.53 11.52 6.07
CA GLN A 128 10.68 11.04 5.29
C GLN A 128 10.97 11.90 4.04
N ASP A 129 10.30 13.04 3.88
CA ASP A 129 10.40 13.94 2.72
C ASP A 129 11.74 14.72 2.62
N ARG A 130 12.63 14.52 3.59
CA ARG A 130 14.00 15.06 3.65
C ARG A 130 15.05 13.96 3.89
N SER A 131 14.69 12.71 3.62
CA SER A 131 15.65 11.62 3.69
C SER A 131 16.67 11.74 2.55
N PRO A 132 17.91 11.24 2.71
CA PRO A 132 18.94 11.35 1.67
C PRO A 132 18.51 10.84 0.27
N PRO A 133 17.76 9.72 0.14
CA PRO A 133 17.25 9.27 -1.16
C PRO A 133 16.30 10.30 -1.80
N VAL A 134 15.41 10.91 -1.02
CA VAL A 134 14.45 11.90 -1.50
C VAL A 134 15.13 13.20 -1.90
N GLU A 135 16.11 13.67 -1.11
CA GLU A 135 16.88 14.87 -1.44
C GLU A 135 17.64 14.70 -2.76
N SER A 136 18.26 13.55 -2.98
CA SER A 136 18.95 13.24 -4.25
C SER A 136 18.02 13.32 -5.46
N VAL A 137 16.79 12.82 -5.34
CA VAL A 137 15.77 12.91 -6.40
C VAL A 137 15.31 14.34 -6.62
N VAL A 138 15.08 15.10 -5.54
CA VAL A 138 14.64 16.51 -5.61
C VAL A 138 15.70 17.42 -6.22
N GLU A 139 16.99 17.14 -6.02
CA GLU A 139 18.09 17.88 -6.63
C GLU A 139 18.10 17.75 -8.16
N ARG A 140 17.76 16.57 -8.68
CA ARG A 140 17.80 16.24 -10.11
C ARG A 140 16.46 16.38 -10.86
N SER A 141 15.32 16.31 -10.15
CA SER A 141 13.98 16.37 -10.74
C SER A 141 13.18 17.56 -10.22
N ARG A 142 12.79 18.45 -11.15
CA ARG A 142 11.92 19.59 -10.83
C ARG A 142 10.50 19.11 -10.52
N GLU A 143 10.02 18.12 -11.26
CA GLU A 143 8.70 17.52 -11.11
C GLU A 143 8.53 16.90 -9.71
N ALA A 144 9.52 16.11 -9.26
CA ALA A 144 9.51 15.54 -7.92
C ALA A 144 9.48 16.61 -6.81
N ARG A 145 10.22 17.71 -7.01
CA ARG A 145 10.21 18.87 -6.10
C ARG A 145 8.81 19.49 -6.03
N GLU A 146 8.19 19.76 -7.17
CA GLU A 146 6.85 20.36 -7.24
C GLU A 146 5.77 19.44 -6.62
N LEU A 147 5.87 18.12 -6.79
CA LEU A 147 5.00 17.14 -6.16
C LEU A 147 5.10 17.17 -4.63
N LEU A 148 6.32 17.16 -4.08
CA LEU A 148 6.54 17.24 -2.64
C LEU A 148 6.08 18.59 -2.06
N GLU A 149 6.34 19.70 -2.74
CA GLU A 149 5.81 21.00 -2.32
C GLU A 149 4.28 21.04 -2.32
N THR A 150 3.65 20.46 -3.34
CA THR A 150 2.18 20.37 -3.44
C THR A 150 1.61 19.53 -2.30
N ALA A 151 2.20 18.37 -2.04
CA ALA A 151 1.75 17.49 -0.97
C ALA A 151 1.96 18.12 0.42
N ARG A 152 2.99 18.95 0.64
CA ARG A 152 3.18 19.72 1.89
C ARG A 152 2.08 20.77 2.11
N ARG A 153 1.56 21.36 1.03
CA ARG A 153 0.49 22.37 1.07
C ARG A 153 -0.90 21.77 1.27
N LEU A 154 -1.04 20.45 1.16
CA LEU A 154 -2.29 19.72 1.36
C LEU A 154 -2.22 18.89 2.65
N PRO A 155 -2.10 19.51 3.83
CA PRO A 155 -2.09 18.76 5.08
C PRO A 155 -3.45 18.09 5.29
N GLY A 156 -3.48 16.76 5.23
CA GLY A 156 -4.55 15.98 5.80
C GLY A 156 -5.80 15.81 4.94
N GLN A 157 -5.69 15.10 3.80
CA GLN A 157 -6.73 14.09 3.56
C GLN A 157 -6.50 12.93 4.55
N GLN A 158 -6.91 13.15 5.80
CA GLN A 158 -7.42 12.03 6.59
C GLN A 158 -8.59 11.49 5.78
N PHE A 159 -8.36 10.39 5.06
CA PHE A 159 -9.49 9.62 4.54
C PHE A 159 -10.39 9.34 5.74
N PRO A 160 -11.70 9.64 5.68
CA PRO A 160 -12.59 9.34 6.78
C PRO A 160 -12.44 7.86 7.09
N SER A 161 -12.12 7.51 8.35
CA SER A 161 -12.34 6.13 8.76
C SER A 161 -13.85 5.93 8.62
N LEU A 162 -14.25 4.95 7.82
CA LEU A 162 -15.66 4.56 7.69
C LEU A 162 -16.15 3.83 8.95
N SER A 163 -15.70 4.26 10.12
CA SER A 163 -16.19 3.81 11.43
C SER A 163 -17.60 4.36 11.74
N SER A 164 -18.30 4.88 10.73
CA SER A 164 -19.62 5.51 10.81
C SER A 164 -20.59 4.98 9.75
N LEU A 165 -20.32 3.82 9.15
CA LEU A 165 -21.31 3.05 8.38
C LEU A 165 -21.56 1.71 9.05
#